data_AF-A0A150U8W3-F1
#
_entry.id   AF-A0A150U8W3-F1
#
_cell.length_a   1.000
_cell.length_b   1.000
_cell.length_c   1.000
_cell.angle_alpha   90.00
_cell.angle_beta   90.00
_cell.angle_gamma   90.00
#
_symmetry.space_group_name_H-M   'P 1'
#
loop_
_entity.id
_entity.type
_entity.pdbx_description
1 polymer ?
#
loop_
_entity_poly.entity_id
_entity_poly.type
_entity_poly.pdbx_seq_one_letter_code
_entity_poly.pdbx_strand_id
1 'polypeptide(L)'
;MLPTTILIDDAPRCVVRPTDTRDLTRFIRNGKGFLLAERPEGTITHRPASDTEMGKWQSGLALHRAWGGAEEEFFGLPLSD
;
A
#
# COMPACT_ATOMS: atom_id res chain seq x y z
N MET A 1 -10.66 -4.80 -3.18
CA MET A 1 -9.87 -6.02 -2.89
C MET A 1 -9.51 -6.10 -1.40
N LEU A 2 -8.84 -7.17 -0.95
CA LEU A 2 -8.18 -7.19 0.36
C LEU A 2 -6.90 -6.32 0.35
N PRO A 3 -6.45 -5.82 1.51
CA PRO A 3 -5.17 -5.14 1.61
C PRO A 3 -4.00 -5.97 1.04
N THR A 4 -3.20 -5.32 0.21
CA THR A 4 -2.09 -5.85 -0.56
C THR A 4 -0.84 -5.07 -0.18
N THR A 5 0.24 -5.79 0.13
CA THR A 5 1.54 -5.19 0.39
C THR A 5 2.34 -5.11 -0.91
N ILE A 6 2.87 -3.92 -1.19
CA ILE A 6 3.85 -3.69 -2.26
C ILE A 6 5.24 -3.85 -1.68
N LEU A 7 6.11 -4.56 -2.41
CA LEU A 7 7.49 -4.80 -2.03
C LEU A 7 8.44 -4.22 -3.07
N ILE A 8 9.62 -3.83 -2.59
CA ILE A 8 10.76 -3.39 -3.40
C ILE A 8 11.93 -4.26 -3.03
N ASP A 9 12.37 -5.10 -3.96
CA ASP A 9 13.41 -6.12 -3.71
C ASP A 9 13.04 -6.99 -2.48
N ASP A 10 11.80 -7.47 -2.46
CA ASP A 10 11.18 -8.27 -1.40
C ASP A 10 11.05 -7.59 -0.02
N ALA A 11 11.42 -6.31 0.11
CA ALA A 11 11.18 -5.52 1.31
C ALA A 11 9.81 -4.81 1.25
N PRO A 12 8.94 -4.93 2.27
CA PRO A 12 7.66 -4.22 2.32
C PRO A 12 7.83 -2.70 2.26
N ARG A 13 7.12 -2.04 1.35
CA ARG A 13 7.20 -0.58 1.14
C ARG A 13 5.91 0.14 1.53
N CYS A 14 4.76 -0.43 1.19
CA CYS A 14 3.47 0.09 1.59
C CYS A 14 2.41 -1.00 1.58
N VAL A 15 1.35 -0.80 2.37
CA VAL A 15 0.15 -1.62 2.36
C VAL A 15 -1.00 -0.78 1.82
N VAL A 16 -1.65 -1.28 0.78
CA VAL A 16 -2.69 -0.56 0.03
C VAL A 16 -3.91 -1.45 -0.18
N ARG A 17 -5.09 -0.85 -0.30
CA ARG A 17 -6.33 -1.57 -0.59
C ARG A 17 -6.95 -1.03 -1.89
N PRO A 18 -6.45 -1.47 -3.05
CA PRO A 18 -7.03 -1.10 -4.34
C PRO A 18 -8.47 -1.62 -4.45
N THR A 19 -9.28 -0.90 -5.22
CA THR A 19 -10.65 -1.30 -5.52
C THR A 19 -10.69 -2.59 -6.33
N ASP A 20 -9.90 -2.63 -7.41
CA ASP A 20 -9.71 -3.76 -8.33
C ASP A 20 -8.25 -3.89 -8.82
N THR A 21 -7.96 -4.91 -9.62
CA THR A 21 -6.61 -5.16 -10.16
C THR A 21 -6.12 -4.05 -11.11
N ARG A 22 -7.02 -3.34 -11.79
CA ARG A 22 -6.65 -2.21 -12.66
C ARG A 22 -6.18 -1.04 -11.83
N ASP A 23 -6.85 -0.78 -10.70
CA ASP A 23 -6.48 0.24 -9.74
C ASP A 23 -5.10 -0.03 -9.13
N LEU A 24 -4.84 -1.29 -8.74
CA LEU A 24 -3.52 -1.75 -8.30
C LEU A 24 -2.44 -1.49 -9.36
N THR A 25 -2.70 -1.92 -10.60
CA THR A 25 -1.75 -1.76 -11.72
C THR A 25 -1.48 -0.28 -12.02
N ARG A 26 -2.52 0.55 -11.94
CA ARG A 26 -2.41 2.01 -12.10
C ARG A 26 -1.56 2.62 -11.00
N PHE A 27 -1.73 2.21 -9.75
CA PHE A 27 -0.89 2.67 -8.64
C PHE A 27 0.57 2.27 -8.84
N ILE A 28 0.86 1.01 -9.18
CA ILE A 28 2.24 0.55 -9.42
C ILE A 28 2.90 1.37 -10.54
N ARG A 29 2.18 1.63 -11.63
CA ARG A 29 2.71 2.43 -12.75
C ARG A 29 2.94 3.89 -12.36
N ASN A 30 1.94 4.55 -11.79
CA ASN A 30 1.98 5.99 -11.52
C ASN A 30 2.83 6.32 -10.28
N GLY A 31 2.84 5.42 -9.30
CA GLY A 31 3.58 5.53 -8.04
C GLY A 31 5.03 5.06 -8.13
N LYS A 32 5.53 4.66 -9.31
CA LYS A 32 6.90 4.15 -9.50
C LYS A 32 7.97 5.03 -8.84
N GLY A 33 7.89 6.35 -8.99
CA GLY A 33 8.85 7.27 -8.37
C GLY A 33 8.85 7.22 -6.84
N PHE A 34 7.67 7.09 -6.22
CA PHE A 34 7.53 6.92 -4.77
C PHE A 34 8.00 5.55 -4.27
N LEU A 35 7.68 4.50 -5.05
CA LEU A 35 7.99 3.11 -4.74
C LEU A 35 9.50 2.87 -4.83
N LEU A 36 10.13 3.33 -5.90
CA LEU A 36 11.54 3.09 -6.17
C LEU A 36 12.45 4.08 -5.44
N ALA A 37 12.06 5.34 -5.25
CA ALA A 37 12.81 6.34 -4.48
C ALA A 37 14.35 6.23 -4.67
N GLU A 38 15.07 5.82 -3.62
CA GLU A 38 16.54 5.66 -3.61
C GLU A 38 17.07 4.38 -4.29
N ARG A 39 16.16 3.51 -4.74
CA ARG A 39 16.40 2.23 -5.43
C ARG A 39 15.82 2.26 -6.85
N PRO A 40 16.38 3.06 -7.77
CA PRO A 40 15.83 3.23 -9.12
C PRO A 40 15.76 1.93 -9.94
N GLU A 41 16.65 0.97 -9.66
CA GLU A 41 16.70 -0.34 -10.33
C GLU A 41 15.96 -1.44 -9.54
N GLY A 42 15.25 -1.07 -8.46
CA GLY A 42 14.54 -2.04 -7.62
C GLY A 42 13.39 -2.72 -8.35
N THR A 43 13.10 -3.96 -7.95
CA THR A 43 11.99 -4.74 -8.50
C THR A 43 10.73 -4.55 -7.66
N ILE A 44 9.65 -4.09 -8.31
CA ILE A 44 8.35 -3.95 -7.66
C ILE A 44 7.58 -5.26 -7.75
N THR A 45 7.24 -5.86 -6.61
CA THR A 45 6.34 -7.01 -6.50
C THR A 45 5.19 -6.70 -5.53
N HIS A 46 4.21 -7.60 -5.44
CA HIS A 46 3.12 -7.46 -4.47
C HIS A 46 2.62 -8.81 -3.96
N ARG A 47 2.10 -8.85 -2.75
CA ARG A 47 1.46 -10.01 -2.12
C ARG A 47 0.32 -9.60 -1.19
N PRO A 48 -0.56 -10.52 -0.77
CA PRO A 48 -1.48 -10.24 0.33
C PRO A 48 -0.74 -9.72 1.57
N ALA A 49 -1.34 -8.77 2.27
CA ALA A 49 -0.78 -8.23 3.50
C ALA A 49 -0.66 -9.32 4.56
N SER A 50 0.45 -9.33 5.30
CA SER A 50 0.59 -10.15 6.52
C SER A 50 -0.28 -9.58 7.65
N ASP A 51 -0.47 -10.34 8.72
CA ASP A 51 -1.27 -9.87 9.87
C ASP A 51 -0.74 -8.56 10.48
N THR A 52 0.59 -8.42 10.55
CA THR A 52 1.24 -7.19 11.03
C THR A 52 0.97 -6.00 10.12
N GLU A 53 1.07 -6.20 8.80
CA GLU A 53 0.82 -5.15 7.79
C GLU A 53 -0.66 -4.78 7.74
N MET A 54 -1.54 -5.77 7.89
CA MET A 54 -2.98 -5.60 8.03
C MET A 54 -3.31 -4.75 9.26
N GLY A 55 -2.68 -5.03 10.41
CA GLY A 55 -2.85 -4.24 11.63
C GLY A 55 -2.43 -2.78 11.45
N LYS A 56 -1.32 -2.53 10.74
CA LYS A 56 -0.91 -1.17 10.37
C LYS A 56 -1.95 -0.49 9.47
N TRP A 57 -2.46 -1.20 8.45
CA TRP A 57 -3.53 -0.70 7.59
C TRP A 57 -4.80 -0.33 8.34
N GLN A 58 -5.28 -1.22 9.22
CA GLN A 58 -6.45 -0.98 10.06
C GLN A 58 -6.27 0.21 11.00
N SER A 59 -5.08 0.38 11.57
CA SER A 59 -4.76 1.54 12.41
C SER A 59 -4.82 2.85 11.61
N GLY A 60 -4.27 2.85 10.40
CA GLY A 60 -4.37 4.00 9.49
C GLY A 60 -5.81 4.32 9.08
N LEU A 61 -6.61 3.29 8.78
CA LEU A 61 -8.04 3.45 8.49
C LEU A 61 -8.79 4.02 9.70
N ALA A 62 -8.50 3.54 10.91
CA ALA A 62 -9.13 4.03 12.13
C ALA A 62 -8.84 5.52 12.33
N LEU A 63 -7.61 5.97 12.09
CA LEU A 63 -7.24 7.39 12.12
C LEU A 63 -7.99 8.19 11.04
N HIS A 64 -8.06 7.68 9.81
CA HIS A 64 -8.78 8.33 8.71
C HIS A 64 -10.27 8.52 9.04
N ARG A 65 -10.91 7.49 9.61
CA ARG A 65 -12.30 7.55 10.08
C ARG A 65 -12.49 8.52 11.25
N ALA A 66 -11.51 8.63 12.17
CA ALA A 66 -11.58 9.59 13.26
C ALA A 66 -11.59 11.05 12.77
N TRP A 67 -10.97 11.32 11.61
CA TRP A 67 -11.08 12.60 10.92
C TRP A 67 -12.41 12.78 10.15
N GLY A 68 -13.20 11.71 9.99
CA GLY A 68 -14.48 11.71 9.28
C GLY A 68 -14.41 11.21 7.83
N GLY A 69 -13.28 10.62 7.40
CA GLY A 69 -13.13 10.07 6.06
C GLY A 69 -13.81 8.71 5.86
N ALA A 70 -14.24 8.42 4.63
CA ALA A 70 -14.88 7.16 4.28
C ALA A 70 -13.86 6.02 4.10
N GLU A 71 -14.26 4.78 4.33
CA GLU A 71 -13.36 3.63 4.19
C GLU A 71 -12.88 3.45 2.75
N GLU A 72 -13.76 3.70 1.79
CA GLU A 72 -13.51 3.59 0.36
C GLU A 72 -12.51 4.65 -0.15
N GLU A 73 -12.34 5.74 0.61
CA GLU A 73 -11.39 6.81 0.31
C GLU A 73 -10.00 6.54 0.91
N PHE A 74 -9.89 5.58 1.84
CA PHE A 74 -8.62 5.20 2.44
C PHE A 74 -7.86 4.20 1.58
N PHE A 75 -6.91 4.70 0.80
CA PHE A 75 -6.13 3.87 -0.11
C PHE A 75 -5.08 3.01 0.61
N GLY A 76 -4.35 3.54 1.58
CA GLY A 76 -3.26 2.82 2.25
C GLY A 76 -2.24 3.74 2.91
N LEU A 77 -1.14 3.14 3.39
CA LEU A 77 -0.06 3.88 4.05
C LEU A 77 1.32 3.26 3.77
N PRO A 78 2.40 4.06 3.87
CA PRO A 78 3.76 3.54 3.83
C PRO A 78 4.01 2.59 5.00
N LEU A 79 4.67 1.47 4.70
CA LEU A 79 5.27 0.61 5.71
C LEU A 79 6.70 1.10 5.82
N SER A 80 6.91 2.12 6.64
CA SER A 80 8.28 2.47 7.02
C SER A 80 8.94 1.24 7.65
N ASP A 81 10.23 1.07 7.37
CA ASP A 81 11.13 0.49 8.37
C ASP A 81 11.22 1.44 9.58
#